data_AF-A0A7T8BB02-F1
#
_entry.id   AF-A0A7T8BB02-F1
#
_cell.length_a   1.000
_cell.length_b   1.000
_cell.length_c   1.000
_cell.angle_alpha   90.00
_cell.angle_beta   90.00
_cell.angle_gamma   90.00
#
_symmetry.space_group_name_H-M   'P 1'
#
loop_
_entity.id
_entity.type
_entity.pdbx_description
1 polymer ?
#
loop_
_entity_poly.entity_id
_entity_poly.type
_entity_poly.pdbx_seq_one_letter_code
_entity_poly.pdbx_strand_id
1 'polypeptide(L)'
;MSKKKFLPAGIAAIVLLTSCFSVPKEGAYNNYTYDGVIEKNGLPDYDTIYTVTDDLDQYSEIEPHFALYFSEAELRVGAAVRRLVWEKFSKRLIIWLKEENGVWIVFDSLEYNSTFIKF
;
A
#
# COMPACT_ATOMS: atom_id res chain seq x y z
N MET A 1 36.78 -29.98 48.61
CA MET A 1 36.31 -31.10 47.78
C MET A 1 34.82 -30.93 47.51
N SER A 2 34.43 -31.04 46.23
CA SER A 2 33.12 -31.41 45.61
C SER A 2 31.82 -31.31 46.44
N LYS A 3 30.70 -30.79 45.93
CA LYS A 3 30.05 -31.17 44.66
C LYS A 3 29.26 -30.01 44.05
N LYS A 4 29.53 -29.73 42.77
CA LYS A 4 28.72 -28.88 41.89
C LYS A 4 27.40 -29.60 41.58
N LYS A 5 26.27 -28.91 41.81
CA LYS A 5 24.97 -29.35 41.29
C LYS A 5 24.85 -28.87 39.85
N PHE A 6 24.84 -29.84 38.93
CA PHE A 6 24.43 -29.63 37.54
C PHE A 6 22.92 -29.44 37.50
N LEU A 7 22.45 -28.33 36.94
CA LEU A 7 21.08 -28.22 36.41
C LEU A 7 21.15 -28.48 34.90
N PRO A 8 20.24 -29.30 34.34
CA PRO A 8 20.28 -29.66 32.94
C PRO A 8 19.94 -28.47 32.04
N ALA A 9 20.58 -28.45 30.87
CA ALA A 9 20.38 -27.48 29.80
C ALA A 9 18.90 -27.37 29.42
N GLY A 10 18.25 -26.35 29.96
CA GLY A 10 16.92 -25.92 29.56
C GLY A 10 17.03 -24.98 28.37
N ILE A 11 16.11 -25.19 27.43
CA ILE A 11 15.68 -24.26 26.39
C ILE A 11 16.58 -24.28 25.15
N ALA A 12 16.28 -25.23 24.26
CA ALA A 12 16.50 -25.06 22.83
C ALA A 12 15.88 -23.71 22.43
N ALA A 13 16.72 -22.76 22.04
CA ALA A 13 16.27 -21.52 21.42
C ALA A 13 15.59 -21.89 20.10
N ILE A 14 14.25 -21.98 20.14
CA ILE A 14 13.44 -21.91 18.94
C ILE A 14 13.64 -20.49 18.42
N VAL A 15 14.61 -20.33 17.52
CA VAL A 15 14.69 -19.16 16.65
C VAL A 15 13.48 -19.26 15.74
N LEU A 16 12.36 -18.71 16.22
CA LEU A 16 11.22 -18.35 15.41
C LEU A 16 11.72 -17.35 14.37
N LEU A 17 12.12 -17.88 13.21
CA LEU A 17 12.10 -17.16 11.95
C LEU A 17 10.64 -16.79 11.69
N THR A 18 10.14 -15.76 12.38
CA THR A 18 8.98 -15.03 11.94
C THR A 18 9.44 -14.24 10.73
N SER A 19 9.43 -14.90 9.58
CA SER A 19 9.30 -14.23 8.29
C SER A 19 8.14 -13.26 8.48
N CYS A 20 8.49 -12.00 8.66
CA CYS A 20 7.55 -10.91 8.77
C CYS A 20 6.95 -10.77 7.37
N PHE A 21 5.96 -11.61 7.07
CA PHE A 21 5.01 -11.35 6.02
C PHE A 21 4.33 -10.06 6.46
N SER A 22 4.91 -8.93 6.06
CA SER A 22 4.26 -7.65 6.21
C SER A 22 3.04 -7.72 5.33
N VAL A 23 1.91 -8.02 5.96
CA VAL A 23 0.60 -7.91 5.33
C VAL A 23 0.54 -6.50 4.74
N PRO A 24 0.18 -6.34 3.45
CA PRO A 24 0.01 -5.04 2.86
C PRO A 24 -0.84 -4.17 3.79
N LYS A 25 -0.32 -2.99 4.15
CA LYS A 25 -1.05 -2.07 5.03
C LYS A 25 -1.99 -1.22 4.19
N GLU A 26 -3.09 -1.83 3.77
CA GLU A 26 -4.17 -1.13 3.05
C GLU A 26 -4.63 0.10 3.85
N GLY A 27 -4.84 1.20 3.15
CA GLY A 27 -5.43 2.42 3.71
C GLY A 27 -4.58 3.25 4.69
N ALA A 28 -3.25 3.06 4.72
CA ALA A 28 -2.35 3.81 5.61
C ALA A 28 -2.36 5.33 5.42
N TYR A 29 -2.81 5.81 4.26
CA TYR A 29 -2.83 7.23 3.87
C TYR A 29 -4.23 7.79 3.66
N ASN A 30 -5.29 7.07 4.01
CA ASN A 30 -6.67 7.52 3.75
C ASN A 30 -6.92 8.91 4.35
N ASN A 31 -7.54 9.79 3.55
CA ASN A 31 -7.81 11.20 3.83
C ASN A 31 -6.59 12.14 3.87
N TYR A 32 -5.39 11.67 3.53
CA TYR A 32 -4.26 12.58 3.29
C TYR A 32 -4.51 13.36 1.99
N THR A 33 -3.99 14.58 1.92
CA THR A 33 -3.92 15.34 0.67
C THR A 33 -2.70 14.93 -0.14
N TYR A 34 -2.67 15.27 -1.43
CA TYR A 34 -1.47 15.15 -2.27
C TYR A 34 -0.24 15.74 -1.56
N ASP A 35 -0.32 17.00 -1.12
CA ASP A 35 0.81 17.67 -0.47
C ASP A 35 1.27 16.93 0.80
N GLY A 36 0.34 16.45 1.62
CA GLY A 36 0.67 15.69 2.83
C GLY A 36 1.35 14.34 2.52
N VAL A 37 1.00 13.70 1.40
CA VAL A 37 1.69 12.49 0.94
C VAL A 37 3.10 12.80 0.44
N ILE A 38 3.27 13.88 -0.33
CA ILE A 38 4.57 14.32 -0.87
C ILE A 38 5.51 14.74 0.26
N GLU A 39 5.02 15.49 1.25
CA GLU A 39 5.82 15.91 2.40
C GLU A 39 6.38 14.68 3.16
N LYS A 40 5.56 13.63 3.31
CA LYS A 40 5.92 12.42 4.05
C LYS A 40 6.85 11.47 3.28
N ASN A 41 6.66 11.33 1.97
CA ASN A 41 7.34 10.29 1.17
C ASN A 41 8.40 10.82 0.19
N GLY A 42 8.41 12.13 -0.04
CA GLY A 42 9.10 12.76 -1.16
C GLY A 42 8.31 12.63 -2.47
N LEU A 43 8.92 13.06 -3.58
CA LEU A 43 8.32 12.92 -4.91
C LEU A 43 8.19 11.45 -5.32
N PRO A 44 7.09 11.05 -5.98
CA PRO A 44 6.93 9.70 -6.52
C PRO A 44 7.81 9.50 -7.75
N ASP A 45 8.10 8.23 -8.05
CA ASP A 45 8.75 7.82 -9.29
C ASP A 45 7.78 7.90 -10.47
N TYR A 46 6.49 7.62 -10.21
CA TYR A 46 5.42 7.79 -11.19
C TYR A 46 4.23 8.56 -10.62
N ASP A 47 3.77 9.54 -11.38
CA ASP A 47 2.59 10.35 -11.07
C ASP A 47 1.71 10.39 -12.34
N THR A 48 0.57 9.71 -12.30
CA THR A 48 -0.30 9.53 -13.47
C THR A 48 -1.73 9.85 -13.12
N ILE A 49 -2.42 10.57 -14.00
CA ILE A 49 -3.87 10.80 -13.91
C ILE A 49 -4.54 10.00 -15.02
N TYR A 50 -5.58 9.26 -14.67
CA TYR A 50 -6.45 8.56 -15.61
C TYR A 50 -7.92 8.82 -15.28
N THR A 51 -8.76 8.60 -16.28
CA THR A 51 -10.22 8.68 -16.13
C THR A 51 -10.77 7.27 -15.97
N VAL A 52 -11.54 7.04 -14.92
CA VAL A 52 -12.23 5.78 -14.63
C VAL A 52 -13.71 5.94 -14.98
N THR A 53 -14.25 4.99 -15.71
CA THR A 53 -15.67 4.95 -16.08
C THR A 53 -16.38 3.75 -15.44
N ASP A 54 -17.68 3.58 -15.70
CA ASP A 54 -18.45 2.42 -15.24
C ASP A 54 -18.05 1.10 -15.93
N ASP A 55 -17.24 1.16 -16.99
CA ASP A 55 -16.57 -0.01 -17.57
C ASP A 55 -15.33 -0.42 -16.75
N LEU A 56 -15.59 -0.95 -15.56
CA LEU A 56 -14.55 -1.28 -14.57
C LEU A 56 -13.64 -2.44 -14.97
N ASP A 57 -14.06 -3.28 -15.92
CA ASP A 57 -13.30 -4.45 -16.39
C ASP A 57 -11.96 -4.03 -17.02
N GLN A 58 -11.91 -2.84 -17.63
CA GLN A 58 -10.69 -2.25 -18.19
C GLN A 58 -9.63 -1.91 -17.14
N TYR A 59 -10.03 -1.80 -15.87
CA TYR A 59 -9.17 -1.39 -14.78
C TYR A 59 -8.85 -2.54 -13.82
N SER A 60 -9.16 -3.79 -14.18
CA SER A 60 -8.89 -4.98 -13.36
C SER A 60 -7.40 -5.18 -13.01
N GLU A 61 -6.48 -4.65 -13.82
CA GLU A 61 -5.03 -4.60 -13.51
C GLU A 61 -4.62 -3.40 -12.65
N ILE A 62 -5.53 -2.44 -12.48
CA ILE A 62 -5.34 -1.21 -11.72
C ILE A 62 -6.22 -1.32 -10.48
N GLU A 63 -5.75 -2.05 -9.46
CA GLU A 63 -6.25 -1.92 -8.09
C GLU A 63 -6.38 -0.41 -7.76
N PRO A 64 -7.40 0.08 -7.03
CA PRO A 64 -8.39 -0.61 -6.18
C PRO A 64 -9.80 -0.72 -6.79
N HIS A 65 -10.75 -1.30 -6.03
CA HIS A 65 -12.17 -1.38 -6.42
C HIS A 65 -12.84 0.01 -6.44
N PHE A 66 -12.79 0.72 -7.57
CA PHE A 66 -13.28 2.09 -7.69
C PHE A 66 -14.76 2.28 -7.31
N ALA A 67 -15.62 1.28 -7.49
CA ALA A 67 -17.03 1.34 -7.09
C ALA A 67 -17.24 1.55 -5.57
N LEU A 68 -16.22 1.33 -4.73
CA LEU A 68 -16.29 1.63 -3.29
C LEU A 68 -16.10 3.13 -2.97
N TYR A 69 -15.51 3.89 -3.89
CA TYR A 69 -15.02 5.26 -3.62
C TYR A 69 -15.69 6.33 -4.49
N PHE A 70 -16.32 5.90 -5.58
CA PHE A 70 -17.03 6.73 -6.54
C PHE A 70 -18.48 6.27 -6.67
N SER A 71 -19.40 7.23 -6.74
CA SER A 71 -20.79 6.96 -7.08
C SER A 71 -20.94 6.53 -8.53
N GLU A 72 -22.02 5.81 -8.86
CA GLU A 72 -22.34 5.45 -10.24
C GLU A 72 -22.45 6.68 -11.15
N ALA A 73 -22.93 7.81 -10.63
CA ALA A 73 -23.04 9.04 -11.39
C ALA A 73 -21.65 9.60 -11.77
N GLU A 74 -20.70 9.56 -10.84
CA GLU A 74 -19.30 9.97 -11.09
C GLU A 74 -18.62 9.05 -12.10
N LEU A 75 -18.80 7.73 -11.97
CA LEU A 75 -18.25 6.76 -12.91
C LEU A 75 -18.84 6.93 -14.32
N ARG A 76 -20.15 7.20 -14.43
CA ARG A 76 -20.80 7.41 -15.73
C ARG A 76 -20.27 8.64 -16.48
N VAL A 77 -19.91 9.70 -15.76
CA VAL A 77 -19.34 10.92 -16.38
C VAL A 77 -17.83 10.85 -16.58
N GLY A 78 -17.17 9.88 -15.96
CA GLY A 78 -15.72 9.74 -15.95
C GLY A 78 -15.10 10.41 -14.73
N ALA A 79 -14.74 9.60 -13.73
CA ALA A 79 -14.07 10.07 -12.52
C ALA A 79 -12.55 10.19 -12.76
N ALA A 80 -11.96 11.32 -12.38
CA ALA A 80 -10.52 11.47 -12.43
C ALA A 80 -9.86 10.79 -11.21
N VAL A 81 -8.90 9.92 -11.48
CA VAL A 81 -8.09 9.24 -10.48
C VAL A 81 -6.63 9.55 -10.72
N ARG A 82 -5.93 9.96 -9.67
CA ARG A 82 -4.48 10.16 -9.69
C ARG A 82 -3.81 9.01 -8.95
N ARG A 83 -2.84 8.37 -9.59
CA ARG A 83 -2.04 7.27 -9.03
C ARG A 83 -0.60 7.72 -8.88
N LEU A 84 -0.10 7.60 -7.66
CA LEU A 84 1.28 7.88 -7.29
C LEU A 84 1.97 6.57 -6.94
N VAL A 85 3.20 6.37 -7.43
CA VAL A 85 3.99 5.16 -7.18
C VAL A 85 5.39 5.53 -6.73
N TRP A 86 5.84 4.91 -5.64
CA TRP A 86 7.24 4.91 -5.20
C TRP A 86 7.82 3.51 -5.27
N GLU A 87 8.97 3.37 -5.89
CA GLU A 87 9.77 2.14 -5.99
C GLU A 87 11.08 2.34 -5.21
N LYS A 88 11.07 1.97 -3.93
CA LYS A 88 12.24 2.11 -3.05
C LYS A 88 12.83 0.76 -2.72
N PHE A 89 13.96 0.42 -3.34
CA PHE A 89 14.69 -0.83 -3.14
C PHE A 89 13.79 -2.07 -3.23
N SER A 90 13.38 -2.58 -2.07
CA SER A 90 12.56 -3.76 -1.92
C SER A 90 11.11 -3.43 -1.53
N LYS A 91 10.64 -2.23 -1.84
CA LYS A 91 9.30 -1.76 -1.47
C LYS A 91 8.66 -1.01 -2.62
N ARG A 92 7.37 -1.27 -2.81
CA ARG A 92 6.52 -0.50 -3.71
C ARG A 92 5.36 0.08 -2.93
N LEU A 93 5.19 1.39 -2.96
CA LEU A 93 4.04 2.09 -2.41
C LEU A 93 3.22 2.63 -3.56
N ILE A 94 1.94 2.31 -3.61
CA ILE A 94 0.97 2.85 -4.55
C ILE A 94 -0.08 3.62 -3.76
N ILE A 95 -0.41 4.83 -4.18
CA ILE A 95 -1.43 5.68 -3.56
C ILE A 95 -2.38 6.16 -4.63
N TRP A 96 -3.68 6.05 -4.37
CA TRP A 96 -4.73 6.53 -5.24
C TRP A 96 -5.47 7.70 -4.61
N LEU A 97 -5.62 8.75 -5.41
CA LEU A 97 -6.27 9.99 -5.02
C LEU A 97 -7.44 10.27 -5.94
N LYS A 98 -8.48 10.85 -5.36
CA LYS A 98 -9.62 11.41 -6.07
C LYS A 98 -9.70 12.90 -5.81
N GLU A 99 -10.30 13.61 -6.75
CA GLU A 99 -10.51 15.05 -6.60
C GLU A 99 -11.79 15.31 -5.80
N GLU A 100 -11.68 16.06 -4.71
CA GLU A 100 -12.81 16.59 -3.97
C GLU A 100 -12.63 18.10 -3.80
N ASN A 101 -13.54 18.90 -4.37
CA ASN A 101 -13.53 20.37 -4.27
C ASN A 101 -12.18 21.02 -4.67
N GLY A 102 -11.55 20.52 -5.74
CA GLY A 102 -10.26 21.01 -6.23
C GLY A 102 -9.04 20.53 -5.44
N VAL A 103 -9.23 19.58 -4.52
CA VAL A 103 -8.16 18.99 -3.71
C VAL A 103 -8.06 17.49 -3.99
N TRP A 104 -6.85 17.00 -4.22
CA TRP A 104 -6.59 15.57 -4.34
C TRP A 104 -6.49 14.92 -2.98
N ILE A 105 -7.43 14.03 -2.66
CA ILE A 105 -7.54 13.32 -1.39
C ILE A 105 -7.31 11.83 -1.64
N VAL A 106 -6.45 11.24 -0.82
CA VAL A 106 -6.19 9.80 -0.84
C VAL A 106 -7.43 9.05 -0.39
N PHE A 107 -7.90 8.14 -1.23
CA PHE A 107 -8.99 7.23 -0.90
C PHE A 107 -8.50 5.79 -0.67
N ASP A 108 -7.36 5.42 -1.25
CA ASP A 108 -6.73 4.12 -0.99
C ASP A 108 -5.20 4.18 -1.15
N SER A 109 -4.52 3.21 -0.54
CA SER A 109 -3.08 3.05 -0.61
C SER A 109 -2.67 1.62 -0.35
N LEU A 110 -1.63 1.16 -1.03
CA LEU A 110 -1.11 -0.19 -0.94
C LEU A 110 0.42 -0.19 -0.88
N GLU A 111 0.97 -0.82 0.14
CA GLU A 111 2.42 -0.98 0.32
C GLU A 111 2.78 -2.46 0.23
N TYR A 112 3.66 -2.80 -0.71
CA TYR A 112 4.23 -4.12 -0.88
C TYR A 112 5.70 -4.12 -0.47
N ASN A 113 6.11 -5.14 0.26
CA ASN A 113 7.53 -5.48 0.37
C ASN A 113 7.88 -6.43 -0.77
N SER A 114 8.71 -6.02 -1.72
CA SER A 114 9.31 -6.90 -2.72
C SER A 114 10.41 -7.77 -2.10
N THR A 115 10.05 -8.59 -1.12
CA THR A 115 10.80 -9.82 -0.85
C THR A 115 10.18 -10.88 -1.74
N PHE A 116 10.67 -10.98 -2.99
CA PHE A 116 10.26 -11.95 -4.02
C PHE A 116 8.81 -11.89 -4.54
N ILE A 117 8.64 -11.26 -5.71
CA ILE A 117 7.89 -11.90 -6.82
C ILE A 117 8.71 -11.63 -8.09
N LYS A 118 9.48 -12.64 -8.52
CA LYS A 118 9.98 -12.71 -9.90
C LYS A 118 8.82 -13.23 -10.74
N PHE A 119 8.39 -12.45 -11.74
CA PHE A 119 7.65 -12.98 -12.87
C PHE A 119 8.61 -13.72 -13.80
#